data_AF-A0A2P5AV35-F1
#
_entry.id   AF-A0A2P5AV35-F1
#
_cell.length_a   1.000
_cell.length_b   1.000
_cell.length_c   1.000
_cell.angle_alpha   90.00
_cell.angle_beta   90.00
_cell.angle_gamma   90.00
#
_symmetry.space_group_name_H-M   'P 1'
#
loop_
_entity.id
_entity.type
_entity.pdbx_description
1 polymer ?
#
loop_
_entity_poly.entity_id
_entity_poly.type
_entity_poly.pdbx_seq_one_letter_code
_entity_poly.pdbx_strand_id
1 'polypeptide(L)'
;MEAKTGKILCSTVDPRKANALGPVTVANGVVFAGSTHPKGPIYAINARSGKVMSYETGATVYGGISVSNGCIYVGHGHSLGLGSFFSYTSETSLFAFSIS
;
A
#
# COMPACT_ATOMS: atom_id res chain seq x y z
N MET A 1 12.73 -4.27 -9.07
CA MET A 1 13.76 -3.97 -10.10
C MET A 1 15.10 -4.44 -9.57
N GLU A 2 15.93 -5.05 -10.40
CA GLU A 2 17.32 -5.36 -10.04
C GLU A 2 18.14 -4.07 -10.01
N ALA A 3 18.78 -3.77 -8.88
CA ALA A 3 19.43 -2.47 -8.66
C ALA A 3 20.59 -2.20 -9.62
N LYS A 4 21.32 -3.24 -10.07
CA LYS A 4 22.50 -3.08 -10.93
C LYS A 4 22.17 -2.88 -12.40
N THR A 5 21.10 -3.53 -12.88
CA THR A 5 20.80 -3.62 -14.31
C THR A 5 19.55 -2.83 -14.70
N GLY A 6 18.74 -2.41 -13.73
CA GLY A 6 17.42 -1.83 -14.00
C GLY A 6 16.39 -2.86 -14.50
N LYS A 7 16.73 -4.15 -14.57
CA LYS A 7 15.81 -5.19 -15.03
C LYS A 7 14.59 -5.27 -14.11
N ILE A 8 13.39 -5.14 -14.68
CA ILE A 8 12.14 -5.37 -13.96
C ILE A 8 12.00 -6.89 -13.76
N LEU A 9 11.97 -7.31 -12.49
CA LEU A 9 11.81 -8.72 -12.12
C LEU A 9 10.34 -9.15 -12.18
N CYS A 10 9.45 -8.27 -11.73
CA CYS A 10 8.00 -8.42 -11.75
C CYS A 10 7.35 -7.04 -11.65
N SER A 11 6.17 -6.90 -12.24
CA SER A 11 5.27 -5.77 -12.03
C SER A 11 3.86 -6.30 -11.86
N THR A 12 3.05 -5.60 -11.07
CA THR A 12 1.63 -5.92 -10.89
C THR A 12 0.82 -4.65 -10.99
N VAL A 13 -0.36 -4.77 -11.59
CA VAL A 13 -1.38 -3.72 -11.49
C VAL A 13 -2.07 -3.86 -10.14
N ASP A 14 -2.66 -2.76 -9.67
CA ASP A 14 -3.61 -2.81 -8.55
C ASP A 14 -4.76 -3.76 -8.94
N PRO A 15 -5.00 -4.87 -8.21
CA PRO A 15 -6.07 -5.82 -8.52
C PRO A 15 -7.48 -5.22 -8.51
N ARG A 16 -7.68 -4.09 -7.82
CA ARG A 16 -8.93 -3.33 -7.77
C ARG A 16 -8.99 -2.22 -8.83
N LYS A 17 -8.00 -2.11 -9.72
CA LYS A 17 -7.93 -1.12 -10.81
C LYS A 17 -7.99 0.33 -10.30
N ALA A 18 -7.48 0.58 -9.10
CA ALA A 18 -7.28 1.91 -8.56
C ALA A 18 -5.81 2.35 -8.72
N ASN A 19 -5.48 3.52 -8.20
CA ASN A 19 -4.12 4.03 -8.22
C ASN A 19 -3.35 3.60 -6.97
N ALA A 20 -2.06 3.35 -7.12
CA ALA A 20 -1.12 3.16 -6.01
C ALA A 20 -0.18 4.37 -5.97
N LEU A 21 -0.66 5.47 -5.37
CA LEU A 21 0.05 6.77 -5.39
C LEU A 21 1.04 6.93 -4.23
N GLY A 22 0.84 6.20 -3.13
CA GLY A 22 1.71 6.24 -1.97
C GLY A 22 3.04 5.51 -2.20
N PRO A 23 4.11 5.84 -1.45
CA PRO A 23 5.35 5.09 -1.50
C PRO A 23 5.14 3.66 -1.00
N VAL A 24 5.92 2.74 -1.56
CA VAL A 24 5.96 1.33 -1.13
C VAL A 24 7.03 1.11 -0.07
N THR A 25 6.82 0.13 0.80
CA THR A 25 7.76 -0.25 1.87
C THR A 25 8.15 -1.71 1.75
N VAL A 26 9.42 -2.04 1.97
CA VAL A 26 9.91 -3.41 1.93
C VAL A 26 10.38 -3.82 3.31
N ALA A 27 9.86 -4.93 3.83
CA ALA A 27 10.32 -5.55 5.08
C ALA A 27 10.16 -7.07 5.01
N ASN A 28 11.11 -7.82 5.57
CA ASN A 28 11.09 -9.27 5.62
C ASN A 28 10.81 -9.97 4.26
N GLY A 29 11.31 -9.40 3.17
CA GLY A 29 11.10 -9.95 1.81
C GLY A 29 9.68 -9.75 1.26
N VAL A 30 8.89 -8.85 1.85
CA VAL A 30 7.54 -8.48 1.43
C VAL A 30 7.50 -7.00 1.05
N VAL A 31 6.89 -6.70 -0.09
CA VAL A 31 6.60 -5.33 -0.54
C VAL A 31 5.19 -4.97 -0.11
N PHE A 32 5.06 -3.88 0.63
CA PHE A 32 3.81 -3.33 1.10
C PHE A 32 3.43 -2.09 0.29
N ALA A 33 2.18 -2.03 -0.15
CA ALA A 33 1.65 -0.92 -0.95
C ALA A 33 0.21 -0.58 -0.54
N GLY A 34 -0.14 0.72 -0.55
CA GLY A 34 -1.50 1.21 -0.36
C GLY A 34 -2.20 1.48 -1.69
N SER A 35 -3.53 1.45 -1.67
CA SER A 35 -4.39 1.74 -2.82
C SER A 35 -5.36 2.87 -2.54
N THR A 36 -5.60 3.70 -3.54
CA THR A 36 -6.62 4.75 -3.48
C THR A 36 -8.04 4.22 -3.69
N HIS A 37 -8.23 2.91 -3.88
CA HIS A 37 -9.57 2.33 -4.00
C HIS A 37 -10.43 2.73 -2.77
N PRO A 38 -11.74 2.98 -2.91
CA PRO A 38 -12.61 3.43 -1.80
C PRO A 38 -12.62 2.53 -0.56
N LYS A 39 -12.30 1.25 -0.73
CA LYS A 39 -12.17 0.27 0.37
C LYS A 39 -10.79 0.22 1.02
N GLY A 40 -9.82 0.98 0.50
CA GLY A 40 -8.47 1.06 1.07
C GLY A 40 -7.72 -0.25 1.19
N PRO A 41 -7.65 -1.10 0.15
CA PRO A 41 -6.83 -2.30 0.26
C PRO A 41 -5.37 -1.90 0.45
N ILE A 42 -4.73 -2.49 1.45
CA ILE A 42 -3.28 -2.60 1.51
C ILE A 42 -2.89 -3.95 0.90
N TYR A 43 -1.76 -3.97 0.21
CA TYR A 43 -1.21 -5.16 -0.42
C TYR A 43 0.09 -5.56 0.26
N ALA A 44 0.28 -6.87 0.44
CA ALA A 44 1.52 -7.50 0.84
C ALA A 44 1.94 -8.46 -0.27
N ILE A 45 3.04 -8.14 -0.94
CA ILE A 45 3.52 -8.87 -2.12
C ILE A 45 4.83 -9.57 -1.76
N ASN A 46 4.88 -10.89 -1.85
CA ASN A 46 6.13 -11.62 -1.69
C ASN A 46 7.11 -11.20 -2.79
N ALA A 47 8.26 -10.62 -2.43
CA ALA A 47 9.20 -10.05 -3.39
C ALA A 47 9.86 -11.08 -4.31
N ARG A 48 9.84 -12.37 -3.93
CA ARG A 48 10.42 -13.48 -4.71
C ARG A 48 9.39 -14.16 -5.60
N SER A 49 8.21 -14.48 -5.07
CA SER A 49 7.20 -15.26 -5.79
C SER A 49 6.13 -14.40 -6.47
N GLY A 50 6.03 -13.12 -6.12
CA GLY A 50 4.96 -12.23 -6.60
C GLY A 50 3.58 -12.54 -6.01
N LYS A 51 3.46 -13.48 -5.06
CA LYS A 51 2.19 -13.79 -4.40
C LYS A 51 1.67 -12.55 -3.66
N VAL A 52 0.43 -12.16 -3.98
CA VAL A 52 -0.23 -11.00 -3.39
C VAL A 52 -1.21 -11.44 -2.30
N MET A 53 -1.18 -10.76 -1.17
CA MET A 53 -2.23 -10.78 -0.14
C MET A 53 -2.76 -9.37 0.05
N SER A 54 -3.99 -9.24 0.53
CA SER A 54 -4.60 -7.92 0.74
C SER A 54 -5.45 -7.86 1.99
N TYR A 55 -5.56 -6.67 2.57
CA TYR A 55 -6.47 -6.36 3.66
C TYR A 55 -7.20 -5.05 3.38
N GLU A 56 -8.52 -5.01 3.54
CA GLU A 56 -9.33 -3.80 3.34
C GLU A 56 -9.33 -2.96 4.62
N THR A 57 -8.67 -1.80 4.59
CA THR A 57 -8.65 -0.87 5.73
C THR A 57 -9.96 -0.10 5.90
N GLY A 58 -10.82 -0.09 4.87
CA GLY A 58 -12.14 0.54 4.91
C GLY A 58 -12.19 1.91 4.25
N ALA A 59 -11.05 2.57 4.01
CA ALA A 59 -10.98 3.84 3.32
C ALA A 59 -9.67 4.07 2.55
N THR A 60 -9.70 4.96 1.56
CA THR A 60 -8.60 5.28 0.66
C THR A 60 -7.25 5.39 1.39
N VAL A 61 -6.29 4.55 0.99
CA VAL A 61 -4.89 4.60 1.45
C VAL A 61 -4.07 5.34 0.41
N TYR A 62 -3.93 6.65 0.62
CA TYR A 62 -3.10 7.50 -0.24
C TYR A 62 -1.65 7.60 0.28
N GLY A 63 -1.47 7.53 1.60
CA GLY A 63 -0.18 7.65 2.26
C GLY A 63 0.71 6.41 2.11
N GLY A 64 1.94 6.54 2.60
CA GLY A 64 2.88 5.43 2.70
C GLY A 64 2.62 4.49 3.87
N ILE A 65 3.30 3.36 3.86
CA ILE A 65 3.32 2.39 4.97
C ILE A 65 4.68 2.51 5.67
N SER A 66 4.73 2.55 7.00
CA SER A 66 5.99 2.57 7.76
C SER A 66 6.22 1.24 8.48
N VAL A 67 7.48 0.93 8.80
CA VAL A 67 7.86 -0.29 9.52
C VAL A 67 8.66 0.07 10.75
N SER A 68 8.29 -0.52 11.89
CA SER A 68 9.07 -0.45 13.13
C SER A 68 8.73 -1.63 14.03
N ASN A 69 9.74 -2.18 14.72
CA ASN A 69 9.59 -3.26 15.71
C ASN A 69 8.77 -4.46 15.22
N GLY A 70 8.98 -4.90 13.98
CA GLY A 70 8.27 -6.06 13.43
C GLY A 70 6.79 -5.80 13.10
N CYS A 71 6.36 -4.54 13.06
CA CYS A 71 5.03 -4.14 12.64
C CYS A 71 5.09 -3.18 11.45
N ILE A 72 4.09 -3.26 10.58
CA ILE A 72 3.76 -2.19 9.64
C ILE A 72 2.71 -1.27 10.26
N TYR A 73 2.78 0.02 9.93
CA TYR A 73 1.80 1.03 10.31
C TYR A 73 1.29 1.73 9.07
N VAL A 74 -0.03 1.82 8.95
CA VAL A 74 -0.72 2.43 7.81
C VAL A 74 -1.86 3.27 8.33
N GLY A 75 -2.02 4.46 7.78
CA GLY A 75 -3.13 5.35 8.09
C GLY A 75 -3.91 5.70 6.84
N HIS A 76 -5.20 5.91 7.03
CA HIS A 76 -6.02 6.69 6.12
C HIS A 76 -6.59 7.87 6.90
N GLY A 77 -6.75 9.01 6.23
CA GLY A 77 -7.05 10.28 6.90
C GLY A 77 -6.55 11.47 6.09
N HIS A 78 -6.68 11.39 4.77
CA HIS A 78 -6.29 12.50 3.90
C HIS A 78 -7.40 13.53 3.83
N SER A 79 -7.06 14.78 4.16
CA SER A 79 -7.77 15.99 3.75
C SER A 79 -6.90 16.71 2.73
N LEU A 80 -6.72 16.10 1.54
CA LEU A 80 -6.17 16.86 0.42
C LEU A 80 -7.23 17.89 0.01
N GLY A 81 -6.88 19.17 -0.11
CA GLY A 81 -7.78 20.19 -0.69
C GLY A 81 -8.20 19.87 -2.14
N LEU A 82 -7.49 18.95 -2.80
CA LEU A 82 -7.81 18.36 -4.11
C LEU A 82 -8.72 17.12 -4.01
N GLY A 83 -9.03 16.62 -2.82
CA GLY A 83 -9.92 15.47 -2.59
C GLY A 83 -11.33 15.70 -3.10
N SER A 84 -11.72 16.95 -3.39
CA SER A 84 -12.97 17.27 -4.08
C SER A 84 -12.97 16.86 -5.57
N PHE A 85 -11.81 16.63 -6.19
CA PHE A 85 -11.71 16.22 -7.61
C PHE A 85 -11.57 14.70 -7.79
N PHE A 86 -11.32 13.95 -6.71
CA PHE A 86 -11.17 12.49 -6.75
C PHE A 86 -12.15 11.84 -5.76
N SER A 87 -12.83 10.76 -6.14
CA SER A 87 -13.78 10.05 -5.27
C SER A 87 -13.10 9.22 -4.17
N TYR A 88 -12.32 9.86 -3.30
CA TYR A 88 -11.66 9.22 -2.16
C TYR A 88 -12.58 9.17 -0.94
N THR A 89 -12.48 8.08 -0.18
CA THR A 89 -13.24 7.90 1.06
C THR A 89 -12.46 8.46 2.24
N SER A 90 -13.14 9.25 3.08
CA SER A 90 -12.55 9.90 4.25
C SER A 90 -12.90 9.16 5.53
N GLU A 91 -11.88 8.59 6.17
CA GLU A 91 -11.90 8.02 7.52
C GLU A 91 -10.56 8.34 8.17
N THR A 92 -10.47 8.39 9.50
CA THR A 92 -9.25 8.84 10.23
C THR A 92 -8.69 7.76 11.15
N SER A 93 -8.40 6.58 10.60
CA SER A 93 -7.88 5.45 11.38
C SER A 93 -6.42 5.14 11.07
N LEU A 94 -5.71 4.68 12.10
CA LEU A 94 -4.35 4.13 12.03
C LEU A 94 -4.40 2.64 12.38
N PHE A 95 -3.74 1.83 11.56
CA PHE A 95 -3.67 0.38 11.71
C PHE A 95 -2.22 -0.03 11.98
N ALA A 96 -2.06 -1.10 12.76
CA ALA A 96 -0.80 -1.79 12.96
C ALA A 96 -0.98 -3.29 12.65
N PHE A 97 -0.07 -3.85 11.85
CA PHE A 97 -0.06 -5.29 11.55
C PHE A 97 1.31 -5.87 11.86
N SER A 98 1.33 -6.97 12.60
CA SER A 98 2.57 -7.72 12.82
C SER A 98 3.05 -8.39 11.53
N ILE A 99 4.37 -8.36 11.31
CA ILE A 99 5.07 -8.96 10.16
C ILE A 99 6.20 -9.90 10.58
N SER A 100 6.19 -10.34 11.84
CA SER A 100 7.06 -11.37 12.42
C SER A 100 6.55 -12.78 12.14
#